data_AF-A0A1I6SYN6-F1
#
_entry.id   AF-A0A1I6SYN6-F1
#
_cell.length_a   1.000
_cell.length_b   1.000
_cell.length_c   1.000
_cell.angle_alpha   90.00
_cell.angle_beta   90.00
_cell.angle_gamma   90.00
#
_symmetry.space_group_name_H-M   'P 1'
#
loop_
_entity.id
_entity.type
_entity.pdbx_description
1 polymer ?
#
loop_
_entity_poly.entity_id
_entity_poly.type
_entity_poly.pdbx_seq_one_letter_code
_entity_poly.pdbx_strand_id
1 'polypeptide(L)'
;MEKRLTRTEMLFSLGFLFMLVFAVAAFFYGVKIGSDKTEAKLIENAKHLSGSKNASVGAYQQQDLVSFYHTVFLPYREFQSDWFETIHKLSSQQLTDISSALKELSNIAEQKYDEAEHASVSKSSPLLESAQLQLLKSLRMFSEAAQRGAGSAKDMNNAELLKALMKDAYYTQGVKFAMAGQQSYYTAMLKWSASVNPNIPDHYDTTSVLSIQQWKPLPLTIKNKLMADMLDARKTLAPFYPQDLASRVDQFIVSGQASSMKMKTVDSIVDLLISTEAVRSGDFSDSKAELYAKELLPQLPFFYPESE
;
A
#
# COMPACT_ATOMS: atom_id res chain seq x y z
N MET A 1 -3.69 -51.49 21.63
CA MET A 1 -5.10 -51.38 21.18
C MET A 1 -5.10 -50.43 19.98
N GLU A 2 -4.86 -50.94 18.77
CA GLU A 2 -4.96 -50.13 17.54
C GLU A 2 -6.26 -50.49 16.84
N LYS A 3 -7.29 -49.65 16.99
CA LYS A 3 -8.47 -49.71 16.14
C LYS A 3 -8.07 -49.17 14.77
N ARG A 4 -7.67 -50.05 13.86
CA ARG A 4 -7.56 -49.71 12.44
C ARG A 4 -8.95 -49.28 11.95
N LEU A 5 -9.05 -48.10 11.35
CA LEU A 5 -10.29 -47.63 10.74
C LEU A 5 -10.79 -48.69 9.76
N THR A 6 -12.07 -49.06 9.89
CA THR A 6 -12.74 -49.93 8.93
C THR A 6 -12.76 -49.23 7.56
N ARG A 7 -12.68 -49.98 6.46
CA ARG A 7 -12.63 -49.42 5.09
C ARG A 7 -13.73 -48.38 4.83
N THR A 8 -14.88 -48.55 5.47
CA THR A 8 -16.03 -47.63 5.40
C THR A 8 -15.76 -46.29 6.09
N GLU A 9 -15.10 -46.27 7.25
CA GLU A 9 -14.73 -45.04 7.97
C GLU A 9 -13.63 -44.27 7.21
N MET A 10 -12.74 -44.98 6.51
CA MET A 10 -11.70 -44.39 5.66
C MET A 10 -12.29 -43.72 4.40
N LEU A 11 -13.33 -44.32 3.81
CA LEU A 11 -14.09 -43.73 2.71
C LEU A 11 -14.88 -42.50 3.16
N PHE A 12 -15.44 -42.54 4.37
CA PHE A 12 -16.18 -41.41 4.93
C PHE A 12 -15.27 -40.23 5.26
N SER A 13 -14.09 -40.47 5.85
CA SER A 13 -13.12 -39.41 6.13
C SER A 13 -12.54 -38.80 4.85
N LEU A 14 -12.28 -39.61 3.82
CA LEU A 14 -11.82 -39.12 2.53
C LEU A 14 -12.91 -38.29 1.82
N GLY A 15 -14.16 -38.72 1.88
CA GLY A 15 -15.30 -37.96 1.35
C GLY A 15 -15.50 -36.63 2.08
N PHE A 16 -15.34 -36.61 3.40
CA PHE A 16 -15.42 -35.38 4.20
C PHE A 16 -14.26 -34.42 3.87
N LEU A 17 -13.03 -34.92 3.75
CA LEU A 17 -11.87 -34.12 3.35
C LEU A 17 -12.08 -33.51 1.95
N PHE A 18 -12.62 -34.30 1.01
CA PHE A 18 -12.92 -33.84 -0.34
C PHE A 18 -13.98 -32.74 -0.32
N MET A 19 -15.07 -32.92 0.45
CA MET A 19 -16.11 -31.90 0.62
C MET A 19 -15.55 -30.61 1.24
N LEU A 20 -14.63 -30.71 2.21
CA LEU A 20 -13.98 -29.55 2.83
C LEU A 20 -13.16 -28.76 1.81
N VAL A 21 -12.39 -29.44 0.95
CA VAL A 21 -11.61 -28.80 -0.13
C VAL A 21 -12.53 -28.09 -1.12
N PHE A 22 -13.65 -28.71 -1.51
CA PHE A 22 -14.64 -28.08 -2.39
C PHE A 22 -15.33 -26.89 -1.74
N ALA A 23 -15.65 -26.95 -0.45
CA ALA A 23 -16.25 -25.84 0.28
C ALA A 23 -15.28 -24.64 0.36
N VAL A 24 -13.99 -24.88 0.62
CA VAL A 24 -12.96 -23.84 0.62
C VAL A 24 -12.76 -23.25 -0.78
N ALA A 25 -12.71 -24.08 -1.82
CA ALA A 25 -12.60 -23.61 -3.21
C ALA A 25 -13.83 -22.78 -3.62
N ALA A 26 -15.04 -23.23 -3.27
CA ALA A 26 -16.28 -22.52 -3.54
C ALA A 26 -16.38 -21.21 -2.74
N PHE A 27 -15.88 -21.19 -1.50
CA PHE A 27 -15.78 -19.97 -0.69
C PHE A 27 -14.84 -18.95 -1.33
N PHE A 28 -13.62 -19.34 -1.71
CA PHE A 28 -12.70 -18.44 -2.41
C PHE A 28 -13.23 -17.99 -3.77
N TYR A 29 -13.92 -18.87 -4.50
CA TYR A 29 -14.58 -18.52 -5.75
C TYR A 29 -15.77 -17.58 -5.54
N GLY A 30 -16.53 -17.76 -4.46
CA GLY A 30 -17.62 -16.89 -4.04
C GLY A 30 -17.14 -15.50 -3.58
N VAL A 31 -16.05 -15.44 -2.82
CA VAL A 31 -15.37 -14.18 -2.44
C VAL A 31 -14.85 -13.48 -3.70
N LYS A 32 -14.25 -14.22 -4.64
CA LYS A 32 -13.81 -13.67 -5.93
C LYS A 32 -14.99 -13.13 -6.73
N ILE A 33 -16.08 -13.88 -6.89
CA ILE A 33 -17.29 -13.42 -7.61
C ILE A 33 -18.00 -12.26 -6.91
N GLY A 34 -18.04 -12.26 -5.57
CA GLY A 34 -18.59 -11.17 -4.78
C GLY A 34 -17.77 -9.90 -4.96
N SER A 35 -16.44 -10.03 -4.90
CA SER A 35 -15.50 -8.95 -5.22
C SER A 35 -15.66 -8.49 -6.66
N ASP A 36 -15.73 -9.40 -7.63
CA ASP A 36 -15.92 -9.12 -9.06
C ASP A 36 -17.28 -8.47 -9.35
N LYS A 37 -18.34 -8.74 -8.57
CA LYS A 37 -19.67 -8.10 -8.71
C LYS A 37 -19.73 -6.73 -8.07
N THR A 38 -19.10 -6.54 -6.92
CA THR A 38 -18.92 -5.21 -6.30
C THR A 38 -18.02 -4.35 -7.18
N GLU A 39 -16.96 -4.95 -7.71
CA GLU A 39 -16.08 -4.38 -8.72
C GLU A 39 -16.83 -4.16 -10.03
N ALA A 40 -17.75 -5.02 -10.47
CA ALA A 40 -18.56 -4.76 -11.65
C ALA A 40 -19.51 -3.57 -11.45
N LYS A 41 -20.11 -3.39 -10.26
CA LYS A 41 -20.92 -2.18 -9.96
C LYS A 41 -20.09 -0.91 -9.90
N LEU A 42 -18.86 -0.99 -9.36
CA LEU A 42 -17.92 0.14 -9.31
C LEU A 42 -17.28 0.43 -10.67
N ILE A 43 -16.96 -0.61 -11.45
CA ILE A 43 -16.43 -0.55 -12.82
C ILE A 43 -17.51 -0.19 -13.81
N GLU A 44 -18.78 -0.53 -13.61
CA GLU A 44 -19.90 -0.07 -14.44
C GLU A 44 -20.05 1.44 -14.28
N ASN A 45 -19.98 1.96 -13.05
CA ASN A 45 -19.87 3.40 -12.78
C ASN A 45 -18.60 4.02 -13.41
N ALA A 46 -17.46 3.31 -13.44
CA ALA A 46 -16.23 3.78 -14.09
C ALA A 46 -16.20 3.64 -15.63
N LYS A 47 -16.90 2.65 -16.20
CA LYS A 47 -16.96 2.36 -17.66
C LYS A 47 -17.84 3.36 -18.39
N HIS A 48 -18.84 3.93 -17.72
CA HIS A 48 -19.56 5.10 -18.22
C HIS A 48 -18.65 6.34 -18.40
N LEU A 49 -17.41 6.33 -17.87
CA LEU A 49 -16.46 7.46 -17.94
C LEU A 49 -15.29 7.23 -18.91
N SER A 50 -14.99 5.99 -19.31
CA SER A 50 -13.98 5.68 -20.35
C SER A 50 -14.34 6.16 -21.77
N GLY A 51 -15.55 6.73 -21.96
CA GLY A 51 -15.95 7.43 -23.17
C GLY A 51 -15.73 8.95 -23.16
N SER A 52 -15.35 9.55 -22.02
CA SER A 52 -15.14 11.00 -21.94
C SER A 52 -13.70 11.36 -22.28
N LYS A 53 -13.47 11.76 -23.53
CA LYS A 53 -12.22 12.40 -24.00
C LYS A 53 -11.94 13.79 -23.38
N ASN A 54 -12.64 14.15 -22.31
CA ASN A 54 -12.44 15.39 -21.60
C ASN A 54 -12.11 15.06 -20.14
N ALA A 55 -10.83 15.01 -19.79
CA ALA A 55 -10.43 15.38 -18.44
C ALA A 55 -10.99 16.79 -18.22
N SER A 56 -12.08 16.88 -17.46
CA SER A 56 -12.80 18.15 -17.26
C SER A 56 -11.82 19.17 -16.72
N VAL A 57 -11.87 20.39 -17.26
CA VAL A 57 -11.25 21.57 -16.64
C VAL A 57 -11.53 21.54 -15.14
N GLY A 58 -10.50 21.35 -14.31
CA GLY A 58 -10.62 21.29 -12.84
C GLY A 58 -10.61 19.90 -12.17
N ALA A 59 -10.07 18.83 -12.78
CA ALA A 59 -9.80 17.56 -12.10
C ALA A 59 -8.58 17.66 -11.15
N TYR A 60 -8.60 16.93 -10.02
CA TYR A 60 -7.54 16.87 -9.01
C TYR A 60 -7.20 18.22 -8.38
N GLN A 61 -8.21 18.97 -7.94
CA GLN A 61 -7.96 20.27 -7.30
C GLN A 61 -7.24 20.08 -5.96
N GLN A 62 -6.58 21.15 -5.48
CA GLN A 62 -5.91 21.12 -4.17
C GLN A 62 -6.85 20.65 -3.05
N GLN A 63 -8.11 21.09 -3.06
CA GLN A 63 -9.11 20.67 -2.09
C GLN A 63 -9.43 19.18 -2.17
N ASP A 64 -9.48 18.60 -3.39
CA ASP A 64 -9.72 17.17 -3.56
C ASP A 64 -8.58 16.34 -2.95
N LEU A 65 -7.33 16.75 -3.18
CA LEU A 65 -6.15 16.08 -2.64
C LEU A 65 -6.10 16.15 -1.11
N VAL A 66 -6.44 17.30 -0.53
CA VAL A 66 -6.47 17.54 0.92
C VAL A 66 -7.62 16.78 1.58
N SER A 67 -8.81 16.84 0.97
CA SER A 67 -9.96 16.10 1.48
C SER A 67 -9.66 14.60 1.51
N PHE A 68 -9.16 14.05 0.39
CA PHE A 68 -8.75 12.65 0.31
C PHE A 68 -7.68 12.29 1.34
N TYR A 69 -6.71 13.18 1.59
CA TYR A 69 -5.70 12.97 2.61
C TYR A 69 -6.32 12.69 3.97
N HIS A 70 -7.21 13.56 4.43
CA HIS A 70 -7.78 13.46 5.78
C HIS A 70 -8.83 12.36 5.91
N THR A 71 -9.60 12.08 4.86
CA THR A 71 -10.76 11.19 4.95
C THR A 71 -10.47 9.75 4.51
N VAL A 72 -9.40 9.51 3.76
CA VAL A 72 -9.06 8.18 3.22
C VAL A 72 -7.61 7.81 3.53
N PHE A 73 -6.66 8.66 3.14
CA PHE A 73 -5.24 8.27 3.18
C PHE A 73 -4.69 8.24 4.61
N LEU A 74 -4.97 9.26 5.43
CA LEU A 74 -4.49 9.35 6.82
C LEU A 74 -5.04 8.21 7.69
N PRO A 75 -6.36 7.92 7.72
CA PRO A 75 -6.90 6.75 8.44
C PRO A 75 -6.22 5.43 8.03
N TYR A 76 -5.97 5.25 6.74
CA TYR A 76 -5.23 4.08 6.24
C TYR A 76 -3.78 4.04 6.77
N ARG A 77 -3.09 5.18 6.83
CA ARG A 77 -1.71 5.28 7.34
C ARG A 77 -1.61 5.05 8.84
N GLU A 78 -2.63 5.43 9.60
CA GLU A 78 -2.74 5.10 11.02
C GLU A 78 -2.81 3.58 11.19
N PHE A 79 -3.74 2.91 10.50
CA PHE A 79 -3.81 1.44 10.50
C PHE A 79 -2.49 0.79 10.09
N GLN A 80 -1.84 1.28 9.04
CA GLN A 80 -0.56 0.75 8.58
C GLN A 80 0.53 0.88 9.66
N SER A 81 0.52 1.97 10.43
CA SER A 81 1.44 2.18 11.55
C SER A 81 1.18 1.17 12.67
N ASP A 82 -0.09 0.99 13.06
CA ASP A 82 -0.50 -0.01 14.05
C ASP A 82 -0.12 -1.44 13.64
N TRP A 83 -0.28 -1.75 12.35
CA TRP A 83 0.13 -3.01 11.76
C TRP A 83 1.63 -3.23 11.96
N PHE A 84 2.47 -2.29 11.53
CA PHE A 84 3.93 -2.42 11.67
C PHE A 84 4.37 -2.51 13.13
N GLU A 85 3.79 -1.71 14.01
CA GLU A 85 4.09 -1.76 15.44
C GLU A 85 3.76 -3.14 16.04
N THR A 86 2.58 -3.68 15.71
CA THR A 86 2.17 -5.00 16.19
C THR A 86 3.06 -6.11 15.63
N ILE A 87 3.40 -6.07 14.34
CA ILE A 87 4.33 -7.03 13.73
C ILE A 87 5.72 -6.95 14.35
N HIS A 88 6.21 -5.74 14.67
CA HIS A 88 7.46 -5.55 15.39
C HIS A 88 7.39 -6.13 16.82
N LYS A 89 6.31 -5.88 17.57
CA LYS A 89 6.12 -6.47 18.90
C LYS A 89 6.02 -8.00 18.84
N LEU A 90 5.40 -8.54 17.80
CA LEU A 90 5.31 -9.99 17.57
C LEU A 90 6.70 -10.60 17.32
N SER A 91 7.49 -9.99 16.43
CA SER A 91 8.83 -10.48 16.06
C SER A 91 9.83 -10.36 17.21
N SER A 92 9.71 -9.32 18.04
CA SER A 92 10.53 -9.09 19.23
C SER A 92 10.02 -9.80 20.50
N GLN A 93 8.97 -10.62 20.39
CA GLN A 93 8.37 -11.37 21.50
C GLN A 93 7.86 -10.47 22.66
N GLN A 94 7.44 -9.25 22.34
CA GLN A 94 6.91 -8.28 23.30
C GLN A 94 5.38 -8.38 23.49
N LEU A 95 4.69 -9.18 22.67
CA LEU A 95 3.27 -9.43 22.82
C LEU A 95 3.00 -10.54 23.84
N THR A 96 2.24 -10.23 24.89
CA THR A 96 1.78 -11.19 25.90
C THR A 96 0.57 -12.01 25.42
N ASP A 97 -0.31 -11.42 24.62
CA ASP A 97 -1.45 -12.09 23.98
C ASP A 97 -1.51 -11.73 22.49
N ILE A 98 -0.91 -12.61 21.68
CA ILE A 98 -0.83 -12.43 20.23
C ILE A 98 -2.21 -12.53 19.58
N SER A 99 -3.09 -13.41 20.06
CA SER A 99 -4.42 -13.61 19.47
C SER A 99 -5.27 -12.36 19.66
N SER A 100 -5.25 -11.77 20.86
CA SER A 100 -5.95 -10.51 21.13
C SER A 100 -5.37 -9.34 20.36
N ALA A 101 -4.04 -9.21 20.26
CA ALA A 101 -3.41 -8.15 19.47
C ALA A 101 -3.78 -8.21 17.97
N LEU A 102 -3.81 -9.41 17.39
CA LEU A 102 -4.19 -9.59 15.98
C LEU A 102 -5.70 -9.36 15.75
N LYS A 103 -6.57 -9.72 16.71
CA LYS A 103 -8.00 -9.35 16.65
C LYS A 103 -8.20 -7.85 16.69
N GLU A 104 -7.44 -7.16 17.53
CA GLU A 104 -7.51 -5.71 17.61
C GLU A 104 -7.09 -5.05 16.29
N LEU A 105 -6.02 -5.52 15.65
CA LEU A 105 -5.66 -5.07 14.31
C LEU A 105 -6.77 -5.31 13.28
N SER A 106 -7.48 -6.44 13.38
CA SER A 106 -8.63 -6.74 12.52
C SER A 106 -9.73 -5.69 12.70
N ASN A 107 -10.07 -5.37 13.95
CA ASN A 107 -11.08 -4.38 14.30
C ASN A 107 -10.68 -2.98 13.84
N ILE A 108 -9.41 -2.59 14.02
CA ILE A 108 -8.89 -1.30 13.55
C ILE A 108 -9.01 -1.23 12.02
N ALA A 109 -8.65 -2.28 11.30
CA ALA A 109 -8.79 -2.31 9.85
C ALA A 109 -10.26 -2.15 9.39
N GLU A 110 -11.20 -2.79 10.08
CA GLU A 110 -12.64 -2.65 9.82
C GLU A 110 -13.16 -1.25 10.14
N GLN A 111 -12.76 -0.69 11.28
CA GLN A 111 -13.13 0.68 11.64
C GLN A 111 -12.63 1.69 10.60
N LYS A 112 -11.36 1.58 10.20
CA LYS A 112 -10.77 2.46 9.19
C LYS A 112 -11.39 2.25 7.80
N TYR A 113 -11.86 1.04 7.50
CA TYR A 113 -12.64 0.76 6.31
C TYR A 113 -13.96 1.54 6.34
N ASP A 114 -14.71 1.45 7.43
CA ASP A 114 -16.01 2.10 7.57
C ASP A 114 -15.87 3.65 7.52
N GLU A 115 -14.83 4.20 8.15
CA GLU A 115 -14.49 5.63 8.09
C GLU A 115 -14.22 6.08 6.64
N ALA A 116 -13.41 5.31 5.89
CA ALA A 116 -12.99 5.65 4.54
C ALA A 116 -14.04 5.34 3.46
N GLU A 117 -14.94 4.37 3.66
CA GLU A 117 -15.96 3.99 2.68
C GLU A 117 -17.02 5.08 2.50
N HIS A 118 -17.36 5.77 3.59
CA HIS A 118 -18.35 6.86 3.58
C HIS A 118 -17.76 8.21 3.17
N ALA A 119 -16.44 8.29 2.98
CA ALA A 119 -15.77 9.50 2.53
C ALA A 119 -16.19 9.83 1.10
N SER A 120 -16.73 11.04 0.90
CA SER A 120 -17.06 11.54 -0.44
C SER A 120 -15.78 11.91 -1.19
N VAL A 121 -15.47 11.18 -2.25
CA VAL A 121 -14.41 11.52 -3.20
C VAL A 121 -15.03 12.16 -4.44
N SER A 122 -14.40 13.23 -4.94
CA SER A 122 -14.91 13.95 -6.11
C SER A 122 -14.87 13.08 -7.36
N LYS A 123 -16.01 12.99 -8.06
CA LYS A 123 -16.15 12.24 -9.32
C LYS A 123 -15.31 12.78 -10.48
N SER A 124 -14.85 14.04 -10.38
CA SER A 124 -13.92 14.60 -11.36
C SER A 124 -12.48 14.08 -11.18
N SER A 125 -12.21 13.31 -10.12
CA SER A 125 -10.88 12.86 -9.72
C SER A 125 -10.77 11.32 -9.72
N PRO A 126 -10.81 10.65 -10.89
CA PRO A 126 -10.89 9.18 -10.98
C PRO A 126 -9.68 8.44 -10.38
N LEU A 127 -8.49 9.06 -10.34
CA LEU A 127 -7.35 8.47 -9.62
C LEU A 127 -7.56 8.44 -8.10
N LEU A 128 -8.30 9.40 -7.53
CA LEU A 128 -8.63 9.40 -6.10
C LEU A 128 -9.71 8.36 -5.80
N GLU A 129 -10.72 8.21 -6.67
CA GLU A 129 -11.70 7.12 -6.53
C GLU A 129 -11.03 5.75 -6.62
N SER A 130 -10.11 5.59 -7.57
CA SER A 130 -9.29 4.38 -7.69
C SER A 130 -8.46 4.15 -6.43
N ALA A 131 -7.79 5.18 -5.92
CA ALA A 131 -7.01 5.09 -4.69
C ALA A 131 -7.87 4.65 -3.50
N GLN A 132 -9.04 5.26 -3.29
CA GLN A 132 -9.99 4.89 -2.24
C GLN A 132 -10.37 3.42 -2.34
N LEU A 133 -10.81 2.97 -3.52
CA LEU A 133 -11.23 1.59 -3.73
C LEU A 133 -10.11 0.59 -3.40
N GLN A 134 -8.87 0.88 -3.84
CA GLN A 134 -7.74 0.00 -3.56
C GLN A 134 -7.38 -0.01 -2.07
N LEU A 135 -7.43 1.14 -1.39
CA LEU A 135 -7.17 1.18 0.05
C LEU A 135 -8.26 0.48 0.88
N LEU A 136 -9.53 0.59 0.48
CA LEU A 136 -10.64 -0.16 1.09
C LEU A 136 -10.47 -1.67 0.90
N LYS A 137 -10.12 -2.11 -0.32
CA LYS A 137 -9.78 -3.51 -0.59
C LYS A 137 -8.60 -3.96 0.28
N SER A 138 -7.57 -3.13 0.41
CA SER A 138 -6.41 -3.38 1.26
C SER A 138 -6.83 -3.63 2.72
N LEU A 139 -7.57 -2.70 3.34
CA LEU A 139 -8.04 -2.80 4.72
C LEU A 139 -8.83 -4.09 4.95
N ARG A 140 -9.74 -4.42 4.03
CA ARG A 140 -10.52 -5.65 4.13
C ARG A 140 -9.66 -6.90 4.08
N MET A 141 -8.66 -6.93 3.19
CA MET A 141 -7.72 -8.05 3.12
C MET A 141 -6.83 -8.14 4.38
N PHE A 142 -6.40 -7.00 4.92
CA PHE A 142 -5.64 -6.98 6.16
C PHE A 142 -6.45 -7.44 7.37
N SER A 143 -7.73 -7.06 7.47
CA SER A 143 -8.63 -7.56 8.51
C SER A 143 -8.69 -9.10 8.47
N GLU A 144 -8.99 -9.68 7.31
CA GLU A 144 -9.07 -11.12 7.14
C GLU A 144 -7.73 -11.83 7.47
N ALA A 145 -6.61 -11.25 7.07
CA ALA A 145 -5.28 -11.77 7.39
C ALA A 145 -5.01 -11.74 8.91
N ALA A 146 -5.33 -10.63 9.58
CA ALA A 146 -5.18 -10.46 11.02
C ALA A 146 -6.06 -11.46 11.79
N GLN A 147 -7.32 -11.60 11.40
CA GLN A 147 -8.27 -12.52 12.02
C GLN A 147 -7.84 -14.00 11.88
N ARG A 148 -7.35 -14.40 10.70
CA ARG A 148 -6.79 -15.74 10.47
C ARG A 148 -5.52 -15.97 11.28
N GLY A 149 -4.65 -14.96 11.35
CA GLY A 149 -3.46 -14.98 12.20
C GLY A 149 -3.83 -15.15 13.68
N ALA A 150 -4.84 -14.42 14.16
CA ALA A 150 -5.33 -14.52 15.54
C ALA A 150 -5.86 -15.91 15.88
N GLY A 151 -6.52 -16.57 14.92
CA GLY A 151 -6.99 -17.96 15.05
C GLY A 151 -5.84 -18.96 15.12
N SER A 152 -4.76 -18.72 14.39
CA SER A 152 -3.58 -19.61 14.30
C SER A 152 -2.55 -19.39 15.42
N ALA A 153 -2.67 -18.28 16.18
CA ALA A 153 -1.69 -17.86 17.17
C ALA A 153 -1.47 -18.85 18.33
N LYS A 154 -2.42 -19.76 18.57
CA LYS A 154 -2.31 -20.79 19.63
C LYS A 154 -1.54 -22.03 19.17
N ASP A 155 -1.45 -22.25 17.86
CA ASP A 155 -0.92 -23.47 17.25
C ASP A 155 0.50 -23.30 16.70
N MET A 156 1.02 -22.07 16.70
CA MET A 156 2.31 -21.70 16.12
C MET A 156 3.13 -20.87 17.11
N ASN A 157 4.47 -21.01 17.04
CA ASN A 157 5.34 -20.04 17.71
C ASN A 157 5.39 -18.71 16.93
N ASN A 158 5.92 -17.64 17.55
CA ASN A 158 5.90 -16.29 16.96
C ASN A 158 6.54 -16.23 15.56
N ALA A 159 7.68 -16.90 15.36
CA ALA A 159 8.41 -16.87 14.09
C ALA A 159 7.65 -17.62 12.98
N GLU A 160 7.05 -18.77 13.31
CA GLU A 160 6.19 -19.53 12.41
C GLU A 160 4.93 -18.76 12.05
N LEU A 161 4.28 -18.16 13.05
CA LEU A 161 3.08 -17.35 12.84
C LEU A 161 3.37 -16.15 11.96
N LEU A 162 4.45 -15.41 12.23
CA LEU A 162 4.85 -14.27 11.42
C LEU A 162 5.11 -14.70 9.97
N LYS A 163 5.87 -15.78 9.77
CA LYS A 163 6.15 -16.32 8.44
C LYS A 163 4.87 -16.78 7.72
N ALA A 164 3.92 -17.38 8.44
CA ALA A 164 2.63 -17.78 7.90
C ALA A 164 1.78 -16.56 7.50
N LEU A 165 1.72 -15.54 8.37
CA LEU A 165 0.98 -14.30 8.14
C LEU A 165 1.51 -13.54 6.93
N MET A 166 2.83 -13.37 6.81
CA MET A 166 3.45 -12.69 5.66
C MET A 166 3.29 -13.46 4.33
N LYS A 167 2.93 -14.74 4.38
CA LYS A 167 2.64 -15.58 3.21
C LYS A 167 1.14 -15.79 2.97
N ASP A 168 0.29 -15.29 3.86
CA ASP A 168 -1.15 -15.47 3.73
C ASP A 168 -1.65 -14.74 2.46
N ALA A 169 -2.57 -15.37 1.76
CA ALA A 169 -3.10 -14.85 0.50
C ALA A 169 -3.82 -13.51 0.70
N TYR A 170 -4.49 -13.31 1.84
CA TYR A 170 -5.12 -12.05 2.18
C TYR A 170 -4.06 -10.98 2.47
N TYR A 171 -3.03 -11.29 3.25
CA TYR A 171 -1.94 -10.32 3.48
C TYR A 171 -1.29 -9.87 2.16
N THR A 172 -0.89 -10.82 1.31
CA THR A 172 -0.22 -10.50 0.04
C THR A 172 -1.10 -9.70 -0.91
N GLN A 173 -2.41 -9.98 -0.97
CA GLN A 173 -3.35 -9.19 -1.75
C GLN A 173 -3.62 -7.81 -1.12
N GLY A 174 -3.67 -7.73 0.20
CA GLY A 174 -3.75 -6.47 0.94
C GLY A 174 -2.60 -5.55 0.59
N VAL A 175 -1.36 -6.06 0.64
CA VAL A 175 -0.16 -5.32 0.20
C VAL A 175 -0.26 -4.87 -1.25
N LYS A 176 -0.73 -5.73 -2.16
CA LYS A 176 -0.91 -5.35 -3.57
C LYS A 176 -1.89 -4.19 -3.73
N PHE A 177 -3.04 -4.25 -3.06
CA PHE A 177 -4.04 -3.19 -3.11
C PHE A 177 -3.55 -1.91 -2.42
N ALA A 178 -2.83 -2.02 -1.30
CA ALA A 178 -2.19 -0.90 -0.63
C ALA A 178 -1.28 -0.10 -1.57
N MET A 179 -0.41 -0.81 -2.29
CA MET A 179 0.56 -0.20 -3.18
C MET A 179 -0.10 0.41 -4.42
N ALA A 180 -1.11 -0.25 -5.00
CA ALA A 180 -1.89 0.32 -6.08
C ALA A 180 -2.64 1.59 -5.65
N GLY A 181 -3.20 1.60 -4.44
CA GLY A 181 -3.88 2.79 -3.88
C GLY A 181 -2.92 3.95 -3.66
N GLN A 182 -1.76 3.68 -3.08
CA GLN A 182 -0.68 4.66 -2.93
C GLN A 182 -0.24 5.21 -4.29
N GLN A 183 0.05 4.34 -5.26
CA GLN A 183 0.45 4.73 -6.61
C GLN A 183 -0.58 5.66 -7.28
N SER A 184 -1.88 5.34 -7.20
CA SER A 184 -2.95 6.18 -7.73
C SER A 184 -2.97 7.56 -7.06
N TYR A 185 -2.79 7.64 -5.74
CA TYR A 185 -2.78 8.92 -5.02
C TYR A 185 -1.59 9.80 -5.41
N TYR A 186 -0.38 9.24 -5.49
CA TYR A 186 0.80 10.00 -5.95
C TYR A 186 0.71 10.37 -7.44
N THR A 187 0.06 9.56 -8.26
CA THR A 187 -0.23 9.92 -9.66
C THR A 187 -1.22 11.10 -9.73
N ALA A 188 -2.22 11.15 -8.84
CA ALA A 188 -3.13 12.30 -8.75
C ALA A 188 -2.39 13.59 -8.34
N MET A 189 -1.42 13.50 -7.44
CA MET A 189 -0.56 14.64 -7.09
C MET A 189 0.26 15.14 -8.28
N LEU A 190 0.79 14.24 -9.12
CA LEU A 190 1.50 14.62 -10.34
C LEU A 190 0.55 15.35 -11.33
N LYS A 191 -0.67 14.83 -11.51
CA LYS A 191 -1.70 15.49 -12.34
C LYS A 191 -2.02 16.90 -11.82
N TRP A 192 -2.13 17.07 -10.52
CA TRP A 192 -2.29 18.39 -9.91
C TRP A 192 -1.06 19.29 -10.18
N SER A 193 0.16 18.78 -10.02
CA SER A 193 1.36 19.60 -10.27
C SER A 193 1.45 20.11 -11.69
N ALA A 194 1.07 19.28 -12.67
CA ALA A 194 1.03 19.67 -14.08
C ALA A 194 -0.07 20.70 -14.40
N SER A 195 -1.17 20.70 -13.64
CA SER A 195 -2.22 21.71 -13.81
C SER A 195 -1.82 23.08 -13.25
N VAL A 196 -0.95 23.11 -12.24
CA VAL A 196 -0.42 24.34 -11.63
C VAL A 196 0.85 24.84 -12.33
N ASN A 197 1.70 23.94 -12.82
CA ASN A 197 2.94 24.28 -13.52
C ASN A 197 3.04 23.50 -14.85
N PRO A 198 2.83 24.16 -16.01
CA PRO A 198 2.87 23.52 -17.32
C PRO A 198 4.22 22.89 -17.70
N ASN A 199 5.31 23.23 -17.01
CA ASN A 199 6.62 22.61 -17.23
C ASN A 199 6.76 21.22 -16.60
N ILE A 200 5.82 20.85 -15.72
CA ILE A 200 5.76 19.51 -15.14
C ILE A 200 4.83 18.67 -16.03
N PRO A 201 5.31 17.55 -16.59
CA PRO A 201 4.46 16.67 -17.37
C PRO A 201 3.38 16.05 -16.49
N ASP A 202 2.17 15.95 -17.01
CA ASP A 202 1.02 15.35 -16.31
C ASP A 202 1.13 13.82 -16.18
N HIS A 203 2.13 13.22 -16.82
CA HIS A 203 2.40 11.81 -16.82
C HIS A 203 3.90 11.57 -16.96
N TYR A 204 4.42 10.60 -16.21
CA TYR A 204 5.83 10.23 -16.27
C TYR A 204 5.97 8.73 -16.00
N ASP A 205 6.37 7.98 -17.04
CA ASP A 205 6.67 6.56 -16.95
C ASP A 205 8.13 6.33 -17.34
N THR A 206 8.78 5.38 -16.65
CA THR A 206 10.13 4.95 -17.02
C THR A 206 10.02 3.75 -17.95
N THR A 207 10.44 3.92 -19.21
CA THR A 207 10.47 2.84 -20.21
C THR A 207 11.76 2.02 -20.13
N SER A 208 12.71 2.44 -19.31
CA SER A 208 14.02 1.83 -19.10
C SER A 208 14.51 2.07 -17.67
N VAL A 209 15.49 1.28 -17.23
CA VAL A 209 16.18 1.48 -15.94
C VAL A 209 16.62 2.93 -15.78
N LEU A 210 16.22 3.57 -14.68
CA LEU A 210 16.41 5.01 -14.49
C LEU A 210 17.84 5.32 -14.03
N SER A 211 18.60 6.03 -14.86
CA SER A 211 19.95 6.47 -14.48
C SER A 211 19.91 7.61 -13.45
N ILE A 212 20.97 7.74 -12.66
CA ILE A 212 21.14 8.86 -11.72
C ILE A 212 21.10 10.21 -12.46
N GLN A 213 21.62 10.28 -13.68
CA GLN A 213 21.64 11.50 -14.49
C GLN A 213 20.23 11.92 -14.92
N GLN A 214 19.36 10.96 -15.25
CA GLN A 214 17.96 11.22 -15.57
C GLN A 214 17.13 11.58 -14.33
N TRP A 215 17.48 11.03 -13.17
CA TRP A 215 16.78 11.28 -11.90
C TRP A 215 17.01 12.69 -11.35
N LYS A 216 18.26 13.16 -11.37
CA LYS A 216 18.68 14.45 -10.78
C LYS A 216 17.78 15.64 -11.15
N PRO A 217 17.46 15.88 -12.44
CA PRO A 217 16.67 17.06 -12.83
C PRO A 217 15.16 16.91 -12.59
N LEU A 218 14.67 15.75 -12.13
CA LEU A 218 13.24 15.56 -11.95
C LEU A 218 12.71 16.36 -10.75
N PRO A 219 11.57 17.04 -10.89
CA PRO A 219 10.88 17.65 -9.76
C PRO A 219 10.43 16.57 -8.76
N LEU A 220 10.30 16.96 -7.49
CA LEU A 220 10.01 16.04 -6.41
C LEU A 220 8.68 15.30 -6.60
N THR A 221 7.68 15.92 -7.21
CA THR A 221 6.38 15.27 -7.46
C THR A 221 6.48 14.10 -8.45
N ILE A 222 7.37 14.19 -9.45
CA ILE A 222 7.70 13.06 -10.32
C ILE A 222 8.48 12.01 -9.54
N LYS A 223 9.47 12.42 -8.75
CA LYS A 223 10.27 11.51 -7.90
C LYS A 223 9.39 10.69 -6.95
N ASN A 224 8.41 11.33 -6.30
CA ASN A 224 7.47 10.67 -5.39
C ASN A 224 6.59 9.66 -6.13
N LYS A 225 6.07 10.02 -7.31
CA LYS A 225 5.30 9.10 -8.18
C LYS A 225 6.16 7.88 -8.55
N LEU A 226 7.39 8.10 -8.99
CA LEU A 226 8.31 7.01 -9.33
C LEU A 226 8.61 6.10 -8.14
N MET A 227 8.81 6.65 -6.94
CA MET A 227 8.99 5.84 -5.74
C MET A 227 7.75 5.02 -5.40
N ALA A 228 6.55 5.59 -5.59
CA ALA A 228 5.30 4.84 -5.43
C ALA A 228 5.17 3.69 -6.46
N ASP A 229 5.53 3.93 -7.72
CA ASP A 229 5.57 2.87 -8.76
C ASP A 229 6.56 1.77 -8.39
N MET A 230 7.75 2.14 -7.90
CA MET A 230 8.81 1.21 -7.56
C MET A 230 8.44 0.33 -6.36
N LEU A 231 7.72 0.89 -5.38
CA LEU A 231 7.16 0.13 -4.25
C LEU A 231 6.03 -0.80 -4.71
N ASP A 232 5.16 -0.36 -5.64
CA ASP A 232 4.13 -1.23 -6.21
C ASP A 232 4.73 -2.37 -7.04
N ALA A 233 5.71 -2.09 -7.89
CA ALA A 233 6.38 -3.11 -8.70
C ALA A 233 7.04 -4.18 -7.82
N ARG A 234 7.59 -3.79 -6.66
CA ARG A 234 8.20 -4.69 -5.68
C ARG A 234 7.20 -5.33 -4.72
N LYS A 235 5.95 -4.85 -4.70
CA LYS A 235 4.93 -5.21 -3.70
C LYS A 235 5.46 -5.04 -2.27
N THR A 236 6.14 -3.93 -2.03
CA THR A 236 6.78 -3.62 -0.74
C THR A 236 5.92 -2.64 0.04
N LEU A 237 5.15 -3.16 1.01
CA LEU A 237 4.55 -2.30 2.03
C LEU A 237 5.67 -1.84 2.98
N ALA A 238 5.84 -0.53 3.15
CA ALA A 238 6.91 0.05 3.95
C ALA A 238 6.38 1.03 5.00
N PRO A 239 7.05 1.19 6.17
CA PRO A 239 6.62 2.09 7.24
C PRO A 239 6.92 3.57 6.96
N PHE A 240 7.36 3.92 5.74
CA PHE A 240 7.69 5.26 5.30
C PHE A 240 6.80 5.68 4.11
N TYR A 241 6.89 6.94 3.68
CA TYR A 241 6.21 7.43 2.49
C TYR A 241 7.12 7.43 1.25
N PRO A 242 6.56 7.41 0.03
CA PRO A 242 7.34 7.60 -1.20
C PRO A 242 8.28 8.81 -1.21
N GLN A 243 7.91 9.94 -0.59
CA GLN A 243 8.81 11.09 -0.48
C GLN A 243 10.00 10.87 0.46
N ASP A 244 9.87 10.04 1.49
CA ASP A 244 10.98 9.67 2.37
C ASP A 244 12.02 8.87 1.58
N LEU A 245 11.54 7.91 0.76
CA LEU A 245 12.41 7.15 -0.13
C LEU A 245 13.06 8.05 -1.19
N ALA A 246 12.32 8.96 -1.80
CA ALA A 246 12.87 9.91 -2.77
C ALA A 246 13.95 10.81 -2.15
N SER A 247 13.69 11.32 -0.95
CA SER A 247 14.66 12.07 -0.14
C SER A 247 15.94 11.27 0.10
N ARG A 248 15.79 10.04 0.59
CA ARG A 248 16.94 9.19 0.90
C ARG A 248 17.77 8.85 -0.34
N VAL A 249 17.13 8.64 -1.49
CA VAL A 249 17.81 8.48 -2.79
C VAL A 249 18.61 9.74 -3.16
N ASP A 250 18.01 10.93 -3.04
CA ASP A 250 18.71 12.19 -3.33
C ASP A 250 19.89 12.42 -2.38
N GLN A 251 19.72 12.20 -1.07
CA GLN A 251 20.80 12.27 -0.09
C GLN A 251 21.95 11.30 -0.41
N PHE A 252 21.62 10.06 -0.79
CA PHE A 252 22.61 9.04 -1.16
C PHE A 252 23.40 9.43 -2.42
N ILE A 253 22.77 10.13 -3.36
CA ILE A 253 23.41 10.66 -4.56
C ILE A 253 24.27 11.89 -4.23
N VAL A 254 23.74 12.86 -3.47
CA VAL A 254 24.40 14.13 -3.14
C VAL A 254 25.61 13.92 -2.25
N SER A 255 25.54 13.02 -1.27
CA SER A 255 26.66 12.66 -0.38
C SER A 255 27.80 11.93 -1.08
N GLY A 256 27.63 11.52 -2.35
CA GLY A 256 28.63 10.78 -3.12
C GLY A 256 28.69 9.28 -2.81
N GLN A 257 27.80 8.76 -1.95
CA GLN A 257 27.73 7.33 -1.62
C GLN A 257 27.46 6.49 -2.88
N ALA A 258 26.55 6.94 -3.75
CA ALA A 258 26.30 6.27 -5.04
C ALA A 258 27.58 6.10 -5.87
N SER A 259 28.41 7.14 -5.97
CA SER A 259 29.67 7.11 -6.71
C SER A 259 30.70 6.18 -6.05
N SER A 260 30.82 6.25 -4.73
CA SER A 260 31.73 5.40 -3.94
C SER A 260 31.41 3.91 -4.11
N MET A 261 30.11 3.57 -4.09
CA MET A 261 29.61 2.21 -4.28
C MET A 261 29.45 1.80 -5.74
N LYS A 262 29.87 2.65 -6.69
CA LYS A 262 29.76 2.43 -8.15
C LYS A 262 28.33 2.14 -8.63
N MET A 263 27.33 2.66 -7.93
CA MET A 263 25.93 2.57 -8.32
C MET A 263 25.64 3.55 -9.47
N LYS A 264 24.95 3.05 -10.50
CA LYS A 264 24.66 3.82 -11.72
C LYS A 264 23.18 4.14 -11.92
N THR A 265 22.31 3.45 -11.20
CA THR A 265 20.86 3.50 -11.42
C THR A 265 20.13 3.76 -10.12
N VAL A 266 18.95 4.38 -10.21
CA VAL A 266 18.08 4.64 -9.06
C VAL A 266 17.54 3.33 -8.51
N ASP A 267 17.17 2.38 -9.36
CA ASP A 267 16.74 1.04 -8.95
C ASP A 267 17.73 0.37 -8.01
N SER A 268 19.03 0.37 -8.34
CA SER A 268 20.05 -0.23 -7.48
C SER A 268 20.19 0.48 -6.13
N ILE A 269 19.98 1.81 -6.10
CA ILE A 269 20.01 2.58 -4.85
C ILE A 269 18.77 2.22 -4.01
N VAL A 270 17.59 2.20 -4.61
CA VAL A 270 16.33 1.86 -3.93
C VAL A 270 16.37 0.44 -3.38
N ASP A 271 16.85 -0.53 -4.17
CA ASP A 271 16.99 -1.92 -3.73
C ASP A 271 17.91 -2.03 -2.51
N LEU A 272 19.05 -1.34 -2.54
CA LEU A 272 19.95 -1.27 -1.38
C LEU A 272 19.22 -0.68 -0.18
N LEU A 273 18.66 0.53 -0.33
CA LEU A 273 18.03 1.28 0.76
C LEU A 273 16.89 0.51 1.42
N ILE A 274 16.06 -0.16 0.63
CA ILE A 274 14.97 -1.01 1.15
C ILE A 274 15.55 -2.25 1.85
N SER A 275 16.51 -2.95 1.22
CA SER A 275 17.07 -4.18 1.77
C SER A 275 17.84 -3.98 3.08
N THR A 276 18.40 -2.78 3.29
CA THR A 276 19.14 -2.42 4.50
C THR A 276 18.30 -1.62 5.50
N GLU A 277 16.99 -1.47 5.26
CA GLU A 277 16.08 -0.68 6.11
C GLU A 277 16.61 0.74 6.38
N ALA A 278 17.28 1.34 5.39
CA ALA A 278 17.98 2.62 5.53
C ALA A 278 17.07 3.84 5.30
N VAL A 279 15.77 3.61 5.11
CA VAL A 279 14.76 4.65 4.89
C VAL A 279 13.84 4.68 6.09
N ARG A 280 13.68 5.87 6.67
CA ARG A 280 12.83 6.08 7.85
C ARG A 280 11.69 7.02 7.50
N SER A 281 10.57 6.85 8.21
CA SER A 281 9.51 7.85 8.18
C SER A 281 10.07 9.18 8.69
N GLY A 282 9.85 10.27 7.95
CA GLY A 282 10.37 11.59 8.28
C GLY A 282 11.67 11.98 7.58
N ASP A 283 12.32 11.06 6.85
CA ASP A 283 13.53 11.36 6.06
C ASP A 283 13.31 12.53 5.07
N PHE A 284 12.10 12.67 4.53
CA PHE A 284 11.75 13.82 3.71
C PHE A 284 11.75 15.12 4.51
N SER A 285 11.13 15.13 5.70
CA SER A 285 11.01 16.31 6.54
C SER A 285 12.39 16.85 6.92
N ASP A 286 13.30 15.95 7.32
CA ASP A 286 14.67 16.29 7.72
C ASP A 286 15.46 16.94 6.58
N SER A 287 15.24 16.50 5.34
CA SER A 287 15.99 16.98 4.17
C SER A 287 15.31 18.12 3.42
N LYS A 288 14.04 18.42 3.73
CA LYS A 288 13.19 19.30 2.91
C LYS A 288 13.81 20.67 2.71
N ALA A 289 14.32 21.28 3.77
CA ALA A 289 14.89 22.61 3.74
C ALA A 289 16.15 22.70 2.86
N GLU A 290 16.96 21.64 2.84
CA GLU A 290 18.20 21.58 2.07
C GLU A 290 17.95 21.21 0.60
N LEU A 291 17.15 20.15 0.36
CA LEU A 291 17.03 19.55 -0.96
C LEU A 291 15.84 20.09 -1.77
N TYR A 292 14.78 20.55 -1.11
CA TYR A 292 13.46 20.74 -1.74
C TYR A 292 12.81 22.10 -1.44
N ALA A 293 13.57 23.09 -0.98
CA ALA A 293 13.05 24.40 -0.58
C ALA A 293 12.26 25.15 -1.68
N LYS A 294 12.49 24.83 -2.95
CA LYS A 294 11.84 25.48 -4.12
C LYS A 294 10.91 24.55 -4.90
N GLU A 295 10.66 23.35 -4.38
CA GLU A 295 9.79 22.38 -5.06
C GLU A 295 8.33 22.80 -4.96
N LEU A 296 7.59 22.61 -6.05
CA LEU A 296 6.14 22.80 -6.08
C LEU A 296 5.46 21.54 -5.54
N LEU A 297 4.84 21.63 -4.37
CA LEU A 297 4.17 20.51 -3.72
C LEU A 297 2.70 20.84 -3.40
N PRO A 298 1.81 19.83 -3.46
CA PRO A 298 0.47 19.94 -2.90
C PRO A 298 0.53 20.39 -1.44
N GLN A 299 -0.43 21.23 -1.01
CA GLN A 299 -0.55 21.64 0.40
C GLN A 299 -1.09 20.49 1.27
N LEU A 300 -0.30 19.43 1.44
CA LEU A 300 -0.64 18.25 2.23
C LEU A 300 0.18 18.24 3.53
N PRO A 301 -0.39 17.77 4.66
CA PRO A 301 0.31 17.80 5.96
C PRO A 301 1.64 17.06 5.98
N PHE A 302 1.81 15.92 5.29
CA PHE A 302 3.13 15.26 5.24
C PHE A 302 4.18 16.02 4.42
N PHE A 303 3.78 17.01 3.61
CA PHE A 303 4.73 17.89 2.92
C PHE A 303 5.04 19.11 3.75
N TYR A 304 4.09 19.59 4.55
CA TYR A 304 4.19 20.78 5.40
C TYR A 304 3.70 20.43 6.80
N PRO A 305 4.46 19.61 7.56
CA PRO A 305 4.06 19.31 8.92
C PRO A 305 3.97 20.61 9.70
N GLU A 306 2.91 20.78 10.49
CA GLU A 306 2.84 21.90 11.42
C GLU A 306 4.06 21.80 12.33
N SER A 307 4.83 22.88 12.41
CA SER A 307 5.92 22.98 13.38
C SER A 307 5.30 22.93 14.78
N GLU A 308 5.54 21.86 15.53
CA GLU A 308 5.38 21.88 16.99
C GLU A 308 6.30 22.94 17.61
#